data_AF-A0A7K0NJM3-F1
#
_entry.id   AF-A0A7K0NJM3-F1
#
_cell.length_a   1.000
_cell.length_b   1.000
_cell.length_c   1.000
_cell.angle_alpha   90.00
_cell.angle_beta   90.00
_cell.angle_gamma   90.00
#
_symmetry.space_group_name_H-M   'P 1'
#
loop_
_entity.id
_entity.type
_entity.pdbx_description
1 polymer ?
#
loop_
_entity_poly.entity_id
_entity_poly.type
_entity_poly.pdbx_seq_one_letter_code
_entity_poly.pdbx_strand_id
1 'polypeptide(L)'
;MATKKTAAPKKSAKVAGPKPGEYPGKIVDIDVSSEMSESFLEYAYSVIYSRALPDARDGLKPVHRRILHQMADMGLRPERGHVKSARVVGEVMGKLHPHGDSAIYDALVRMAQSFSMQLPLIDGHGNFGSLDAGPAAMRYTEARLAPTAMAMVAEADENTVDFGPNYDGQLSEPLVLPAAFPNLLVNGGSGIAVGMATNMAPHNLGEVIAATKFLIDNPKATLNQLMRHIPAPDFPTGGEIVGLEGVREAYATGKGSFKVRATTEISKVSSRKMGIVIKELPFNIGPEKVVERIADLAKAKKIQGISDIIDLTDGQTGTNVVIELKNGFEPEDVLEKLFKLTPMEDAFAINAVALVKGKPQTLGLKELLQVFIDHRIEVVRRRSEFRKAKAQDRLSLVDGLLKAIIDIDKIIKIIRGSDDAAAAKDKLIKDFKLNDEQATYILDMPLRRLTKMSKLELETESKELKAVIAALATLLKSEDAIRKQVSDELTEASKSFATPRRTRIGKE
;
A
#
# COMPACT_ATOMS: atom_id res chain seq x y z
N MET A 1 -14.30 -14.25 93.21
CA MET A 1 -15.66 -14.45 92.68
C MET A 1 -16.27 -13.09 92.37
N ALA A 2 -17.19 -13.04 91.39
CA ALA A 2 -17.93 -11.89 90.87
C ALA A 2 -17.36 -11.24 89.58
N THR A 3 -17.91 -11.73 88.49
CA THR A 3 -17.86 -11.25 87.10
C THR A 3 -18.45 -9.84 86.97
N LYS A 4 -17.67 -8.87 86.48
CA LYS A 4 -18.18 -7.59 85.94
C LYS A 4 -18.05 -7.60 84.43
N LYS A 5 -19.19 -7.68 83.73
CA LYS A 5 -19.33 -7.44 82.30
C LYS A 5 -18.88 -6.01 81.98
N THR A 6 -17.78 -5.86 81.25
CA THR A 6 -17.37 -4.61 80.62
C THR A 6 -17.98 -4.50 79.22
N ALA A 7 -18.54 -3.33 78.92
CA ALA A 7 -19.32 -3.03 77.73
C ALA A 7 -18.50 -3.11 76.44
N ALA A 8 -19.14 -3.59 75.37
CA ALA A 8 -18.56 -3.67 74.03
C ALA A 8 -18.24 -2.27 73.45
N PRO A 9 -17.15 -2.12 72.69
CA PRO A 9 -16.76 -0.84 72.12
C PRO A 9 -17.72 -0.41 71.00
N LYS A 10 -18.05 0.88 70.98
CA LYS A 10 -18.86 1.53 69.94
C LYS A 10 -18.24 1.27 68.56
N LYS A 11 -19.03 0.72 67.64
CA LYS A 11 -18.68 0.58 66.22
C LYS A 11 -18.26 1.95 65.67
N SER A 12 -17.04 2.02 65.16
CA SER A 12 -16.56 3.14 64.35
C SER A 12 -17.50 3.33 63.15
N ALA A 13 -17.95 4.57 62.94
CA ALA A 13 -18.70 4.93 61.76
C ALA A 13 -17.83 4.64 60.53
N LYS A 14 -18.32 3.81 59.61
CA LYS A 14 -17.72 3.65 58.28
C LYS A 14 -17.67 5.03 57.63
N VAL A 15 -16.47 5.51 57.33
CA VAL A 15 -16.29 6.69 56.47
C VAL A 15 -16.91 6.33 55.12
N ALA A 16 -18.05 6.93 54.82
CA ALA A 16 -18.67 6.80 53.51
C ALA A 16 -17.75 7.52 52.50
N GLY A 17 -17.34 6.82 51.45
CA GLY A 17 -16.68 7.46 50.32
C GLY A 17 -17.62 8.51 49.69
N PRO A 18 -17.04 9.50 48.97
CA PRO A 18 -17.81 10.62 48.45
C PRO A 18 -18.93 10.16 47.51
N LYS A 19 -20.08 10.82 47.60
CA LYS A 19 -21.23 10.57 46.73
C LYS A 19 -20.95 11.10 45.32
N PRO A 20 -21.53 10.48 44.26
CA PRO A 20 -21.42 11.01 42.90
C PRO A 20 -21.82 12.49 42.86
N GLY A 21 -20.92 13.36 42.42
CA GLY A 21 -21.13 14.81 42.36
C GLY A 21 -20.54 15.64 43.50
N GLU A 22 -19.85 15.06 44.48
CA GLU A 22 -19.23 15.84 45.58
C GLU A 22 -17.98 16.64 45.17
N TYR A 23 -17.44 16.42 43.97
CA TYR A 23 -16.39 17.26 43.36
C TYR A 23 -16.50 17.27 41.82
N PRO A 24 -17.44 18.03 41.21
CA PRO A 24 -17.62 18.04 39.76
C PRO A 24 -16.51 18.77 38.99
N GLY A 25 -15.47 19.27 39.68
CA GLY A 25 -14.52 20.21 39.08
C GLY A 25 -15.18 21.55 38.75
N LYS A 26 -14.50 22.36 37.93
CA LYS A 26 -15.08 23.59 37.39
C LYS A 26 -16.02 23.22 36.22
N ILE A 27 -17.32 23.36 36.43
CA ILE A 27 -18.31 23.23 35.35
C ILE A 27 -18.23 24.50 34.48
N VAL A 28 -18.06 24.30 33.18
CA VAL A 28 -18.06 25.38 32.18
C VAL A 28 -19.27 25.15 31.30
N ASP A 29 -20.16 26.14 31.22
CA ASP A 29 -21.28 26.08 30.29
C ASP A 29 -20.74 26.24 28.86
N ILE A 30 -21.14 25.33 27.98
CA ILE A 30 -20.75 25.33 26.57
C ILE A 30 -22.02 25.45 25.73
N ASP A 31 -22.00 26.34 24.75
CA ASP A 31 -23.09 26.44 23.78
C ASP A 31 -23.16 25.15 22.96
N VAL A 32 -24.35 24.54 22.91
CA VAL A 32 -24.55 23.25 22.24
C VAL A 32 -24.27 23.35 20.74
N SER A 33 -24.61 24.48 20.09
CA SER A 33 -24.37 24.65 18.66
C SER A 33 -22.87 24.76 18.37
N SER A 34 -22.13 25.49 19.18
CA SER A 34 -20.67 25.58 19.10
C SER A 34 -20.01 24.21 19.32
N GLU A 35 -20.36 23.52 20.41
CA GLU A 35 -19.81 22.20 20.74
C GLU A 35 -20.08 21.19 19.62
N MET A 36 -21.32 21.13 19.13
CA MET A 36 -21.68 20.21 18.04
C MET A 36 -20.91 20.53 16.76
N SER A 37 -20.72 21.80 16.44
CA SER A 37 -19.96 22.21 15.25
C SER A 37 -18.48 21.86 15.37
N GLU A 38 -17.85 22.15 16.51
CA GLU A 38 -16.43 21.88 16.76
C GLU A 38 -16.15 20.38 16.80
N SER A 39 -16.86 19.63 17.65
CA SER A 39 -16.71 18.18 17.78
C SER A 39 -16.97 17.46 16.45
N PHE A 40 -17.99 17.88 15.69
CA PHE A 40 -18.27 17.27 14.38
C PHE A 40 -17.19 17.61 13.34
N LEU A 41 -16.66 18.83 13.34
CA LEU A 41 -15.61 19.24 12.40
C LEU A 41 -14.29 18.50 12.68
N GLU A 42 -13.90 18.35 13.95
CA GLU A 42 -12.71 17.58 14.33
C GLU A 42 -12.83 16.11 13.91
N TYR A 43 -13.99 15.50 14.18
CA TYR A 43 -14.27 14.14 13.74
C TYR A 43 -14.24 14.00 12.21
N ALA A 44 -14.91 14.91 11.48
CA ALA A 44 -14.94 14.91 10.03
C ALA A 44 -13.54 15.06 9.44
N TYR A 45 -12.74 15.98 9.97
CA TYR A 45 -11.34 16.19 9.56
C TYR A 45 -10.52 14.91 9.77
N SER A 46 -10.56 14.33 10.98
CA SER A 46 -9.85 13.09 11.29
C SER A 46 -10.21 11.94 10.34
N VAL A 47 -11.51 11.76 10.04
CA VAL A 47 -11.97 10.68 9.16
C VAL A 47 -11.53 10.91 7.70
N ILE A 48 -11.63 12.14 7.20
CA ILE A 48 -11.27 12.49 5.81
C ILE A 48 -9.75 12.31 5.59
N TYR A 49 -8.93 12.88 6.47
CA TYR A 49 -7.48 12.99 6.24
C TYR A 49 -6.68 11.81 6.78
N SER A 50 -7.16 11.15 7.84
CA SER A 50 -6.38 10.17 8.58
C SER A 50 -7.01 8.77 8.61
N ARG A 51 -8.08 8.52 7.85
CA ARG A 51 -8.74 7.21 7.85
C ARG A 51 -9.27 6.75 6.50
N ALA A 52 -10.21 7.47 5.91
CA ALA A 52 -11.11 6.89 4.92
C ALA A 52 -10.63 7.00 3.47
N LEU A 53 -9.89 8.05 3.13
CA LEU A 53 -9.43 8.32 1.76
C LEU A 53 -7.96 7.93 1.56
N PRO A 54 -7.60 7.38 0.39
CA PRO A 54 -6.20 7.11 0.05
C PRO A 54 -5.46 8.40 -0.32
N ASP A 55 -4.14 8.42 -0.13
CA ASP A 55 -3.27 9.43 -0.74
C ASP A 55 -3.12 9.14 -2.24
N ALA A 56 -3.24 10.16 -3.08
CA ALA A 56 -3.20 9.99 -4.54
C ALA A 56 -1.82 9.53 -5.05
N ARG A 57 -0.75 9.71 -4.27
CA ARG A 57 0.64 9.38 -4.65
C ARG A 57 0.95 7.89 -4.53
N ASP A 58 0.57 7.28 -3.39
CA ASP A 58 0.84 5.85 -3.11
C ASP A 58 -0.42 4.97 -3.13
N GLY A 59 -1.61 5.56 -3.19
CA GLY A 59 -2.88 4.84 -3.18
C GLY A 59 -3.26 4.20 -1.85
N LEU A 60 -2.60 4.56 -0.76
CA LEU A 60 -2.80 3.93 0.54
C LEU A 60 -3.53 4.84 1.52
N LYS A 61 -4.39 4.20 2.33
CA LYS A 61 -4.91 4.79 3.56
C LYS A 61 -3.87 4.61 4.68
N PRO A 62 -3.96 5.37 5.78
CA PRO A 62 -2.97 5.28 6.86
C PRO A 62 -2.79 3.88 7.42
N VAL A 63 -3.87 3.09 7.62
CA VAL A 63 -3.75 1.71 8.12
C VAL A 63 -2.93 0.81 7.18
N HIS A 64 -3.17 0.88 5.87
CA HIS A 64 -2.42 0.09 4.88
C HIS A 64 -0.94 0.48 4.88
N ARG A 65 -0.66 1.79 4.86
CA ARG A 65 0.71 2.34 4.88
C ARG A 65 1.49 1.88 6.10
N ARG A 66 0.87 1.99 7.29
CA ARG A 66 1.47 1.57 8.57
C ARG A 66 1.74 0.08 8.62
N ILE A 67 0.84 -0.75 8.10
CA ILE A 67 1.07 -2.20 7.99
C ILE A 67 2.31 -2.48 7.13
N LEU A 68 2.37 -1.95 5.90
CA LEU A 68 3.49 -2.21 4.99
C LEU A 68 4.82 -1.68 5.55
N HIS A 69 4.81 -0.46 6.11
CA HIS A 69 5.99 0.14 6.73
C HIS A 69 6.49 -0.69 7.92
N GLN A 70 5.61 -1.04 8.87
CA GLN A 70 6.01 -1.79 10.06
C GLN A 70 6.47 -3.21 9.69
N MET A 71 5.83 -3.86 8.72
CA MET A 71 6.28 -5.17 8.25
C MET A 71 7.65 -5.11 7.58
N ALA A 72 7.96 -4.03 6.87
CA ALA A 72 9.28 -3.80 6.28
C ALA A 72 10.35 -3.55 7.36
N ASP A 73 10.04 -2.72 8.37
CA ASP A 73 10.89 -2.43 9.52
C ASP A 73 11.19 -3.69 10.35
N MET A 74 10.19 -4.56 10.53
CA MET A 74 10.35 -5.88 11.15
C MET A 74 11.17 -6.87 10.31
N GLY A 75 11.51 -6.53 9.05
CA GLY A 75 12.25 -7.40 8.14
C GLY A 75 11.45 -8.58 7.60
N LEU A 76 10.12 -8.48 7.52
CA LEU A 76 9.22 -9.55 7.04
C LEU A 76 9.20 -9.64 5.50
N ARG A 77 10.39 -9.80 4.93
CA ARG A 77 10.63 -9.78 3.48
C ARG A 77 10.17 -11.08 2.80
N PRO A 78 9.93 -11.09 1.48
CA PRO A 78 9.44 -12.27 0.75
C PRO A 78 10.34 -13.51 0.83
N GLU A 79 11.63 -13.37 1.08
CA GLU A 79 12.57 -14.48 1.25
C GLU A 79 12.56 -15.08 2.67
N ARG A 80 11.87 -14.46 3.62
CA ARG A 80 11.78 -14.91 5.02
C ARG A 80 10.52 -15.74 5.25
N GLY A 81 10.53 -16.54 6.31
CA GLY A 81 9.35 -17.29 6.74
C GLY A 81 8.21 -16.36 7.16
N HIS A 82 6.97 -16.85 7.02
CA HIS A 82 5.79 -16.13 7.51
C HIS A 82 5.84 -16.00 9.04
N VAL A 83 5.20 -14.96 9.56
CA VAL A 83 5.01 -14.78 11.02
C VAL A 83 3.53 -14.68 11.34
N LYS A 84 3.13 -15.04 12.56
CA LYS A 84 1.74 -14.95 13.02
C LYS A 84 1.17 -13.55 12.77
N SER A 85 -0.01 -13.48 12.14
CA SER A 85 -0.65 -12.19 11.84
C SER A 85 -0.89 -11.37 13.12
N ALA A 86 -1.20 -12.03 14.24
CA ALA A 86 -1.32 -11.38 15.55
C ALA A 86 -0.06 -10.60 15.98
N ARG A 87 1.14 -11.07 15.61
CA ARG A 87 2.40 -10.35 15.88
C ARG A 87 2.47 -9.05 15.07
N VAL A 88 2.15 -9.12 13.77
CA VAL A 88 2.13 -7.95 12.88
C VAL A 88 1.12 -6.92 13.38
N VAL A 89 -0.10 -7.36 13.70
CA VAL A 89 -1.17 -6.50 14.19
C VAL A 89 -0.77 -5.82 15.51
N GLY A 90 -0.18 -6.58 16.45
CA GLY A 90 0.27 -6.03 17.73
C GLY A 90 1.37 -4.97 17.58
N GLU A 91 2.35 -5.19 16.70
CA GLU A 91 3.41 -4.22 16.41
C GLU A 91 2.87 -2.94 15.75
N VAL A 92 2.00 -3.08 14.76
CA VAL A 92 1.35 -1.94 14.09
C VAL A 92 0.50 -1.15 15.07
N MET A 93 -0.28 -1.83 15.90
CA MET A 93 -1.16 -1.20 16.89
C MET A 93 -0.36 -0.44 17.94
N GLY A 94 0.67 -1.09 18.52
CA GLY A 94 1.48 -0.50 19.57
C GLY A 94 2.31 0.69 19.10
N LYS A 95 2.86 0.63 17.89
CA LYS A 95 3.82 1.64 17.39
C LYS A 95 3.18 2.73 16.55
N LEU A 96 2.21 2.41 15.70
CA LEU A 96 1.80 3.31 14.62
C LEU A 96 0.28 3.59 14.56
N HIS A 97 -0.57 2.62 14.89
CA HIS A 97 -2.01 2.69 14.62
C HIS A 97 -2.85 2.51 15.89
N PRO A 98 -3.20 3.61 16.60
CA PRO A 98 -3.89 3.57 17.90
C PRO A 98 -5.39 3.29 17.76
N HIS A 99 -5.75 2.21 17.07
CA HIS A 99 -7.12 1.74 16.83
C HIS A 99 -7.19 0.22 17.07
N GLY A 100 -8.42 -0.32 17.10
CA GLY A 100 -8.65 -1.74 17.41
C GLY A 100 -7.91 -2.69 16.47
N ASP A 101 -7.46 -3.81 17.02
CA ASP A 101 -6.72 -4.86 16.31
C ASP A 101 -7.50 -5.43 15.12
N SER A 102 -8.83 -5.52 15.23
CA SER A 102 -9.71 -6.00 14.16
C SER A 102 -9.57 -5.16 12.88
N ALA A 103 -9.56 -3.83 12.99
CA ALA A 103 -9.46 -2.94 11.83
C ALA A 103 -8.10 -3.09 11.11
N ILE A 104 -7.03 -3.34 11.86
CA ILE A 104 -5.69 -3.58 11.32
C ILE A 104 -5.65 -4.96 10.65
N TYR A 105 -6.20 -5.98 11.30
CA TYR A 105 -6.22 -7.33 10.76
C TYR A 105 -7.07 -7.43 9.49
N ASP A 106 -8.24 -6.82 9.45
CA ASP A 106 -9.12 -6.78 8.28
C ASP A 106 -8.43 -6.10 7.09
N ALA A 107 -7.71 -5.01 7.35
CA ALA A 107 -6.90 -4.32 6.34
C ALA A 107 -5.75 -5.21 5.83
N LEU A 108 -5.04 -5.90 6.73
CA LEU A 108 -3.99 -6.84 6.37
C LEU A 108 -4.52 -7.99 5.52
N VAL A 109 -5.66 -8.57 5.92
CA VAL A 109 -6.31 -9.69 5.21
C VAL A 109 -6.73 -9.26 3.81
N ARG A 110 -7.38 -8.11 3.66
CA ARG A 110 -7.76 -7.59 2.33
C ARG A 110 -6.57 -7.40 1.42
N MET A 111 -5.41 -7.02 1.97
CA MET A 111 -4.17 -6.87 1.19
C MET A 111 -3.53 -8.20 0.76
N ALA A 112 -3.99 -9.34 1.30
CA ALA A 112 -3.54 -10.68 0.92
C ALA A 112 -4.52 -11.39 -0.06
N GLN A 113 -5.75 -10.90 -0.18
CA GLN A 113 -6.79 -11.54 -0.97
C GLN A 113 -6.67 -11.20 -2.46
N SER A 114 -6.36 -12.21 -3.28
CA SER A 114 -6.24 -12.09 -4.75
C SER A 114 -7.54 -11.77 -5.48
N PHE A 115 -8.69 -11.96 -4.83
CA PHE A 115 -10.02 -11.55 -5.32
C PHE A 115 -10.41 -10.13 -4.88
N SER A 116 -9.68 -9.53 -3.94
CA SER A 116 -9.92 -8.16 -3.44
C SER A 116 -8.96 -7.14 -4.08
N MET A 117 -7.71 -7.53 -4.35
CA MET A 117 -6.68 -6.69 -4.97
C MET A 117 -6.14 -7.31 -6.23
N GLN A 118 -5.89 -6.48 -7.25
CA GLN A 118 -5.29 -6.92 -8.51
C GLN A 118 -3.84 -7.40 -8.30
N LEU A 119 -3.11 -6.68 -7.44
CA LEU A 119 -1.76 -6.99 -6.99
C LEU A 119 -1.74 -7.00 -5.45
N PRO A 120 -1.91 -8.18 -4.82
CA PRO A 120 -1.79 -8.33 -3.38
C PRO A 120 -0.46 -7.77 -2.87
N LEU A 121 -0.48 -7.11 -1.71
CA LEU A 121 0.69 -6.53 -1.06
C LEU A 121 1.17 -7.37 0.13
N ILE A 122 0.33 -8.29 0.60
CA ILE A 122 0.63 -9.23 1.67
C ILE A 122 0.63 -10.65 1.10
N ASP A 123 1.61 -11.44 1.48
CA ASP A 123 1.61 -12.89 1.26
C ASP A 123 1.12 -13.57 2.54
N GLY A 124 -0.05 -14.20 2.43
CA GLY A 124 -0.79 -14.78 3.55
C GLY A 124 -0.75 -16.30 3.53
N HIS A 125 -0.50 -16.91 4.70
CA HIS A 125 -0.54 -18.35 4.90
C HIS A 125 -1.65 -18.74 5.89
N GLY A 126 -2.49 -19.70 5.48
CA GLY A 126 -3.70 -20.11 6.20
C GLY A 126 -4.98 -19.61 5.51
N ASN A 127 -6.12 -19.66 6.21
CA ASN A 127 -7.40 -19.21 5.66
C ASN A 127 -7.54 -17.67 5.76
N PHE A 128 -7.35 -16.98 4.64
CA PHE A 128 -7.56 -15.53 4.48
C PHE A 128 -8.95 -15.16 3.93
N GLY A 129 -9.89 -16.10 3.94
CA GLY A 129 -11.27 -15.91 3.48
C GLY A 129 -11.45 -16.22 1.99
N SER A 130 -12.70 -16.13 1.56
CA SER A 130 -13.17 -16.26 0.18
C SER A 130 -14.12 -15.09 -0.14
N LEU A 131 -14.75 -15.11 -1.32
CA LEU A 131 -15.79 -14.13 -1.67
C LEU A 131 -17.03 -14.23 -0.77
N ASP A 132 -17.31 -15.42 -0.22
CA ASP A 132 -18.51 -15.68 0.60
C ASP A 132 -18.21 -15.77 2.11
N ALA A 133 -16.95 -16.09 2.49
CA ALA A 133 -16.58 -16.31 3.89
C ALA A 133 -15.40 -15.45 4.35
N GLY A 134 -15.45 -15.00 5.60
CA GLY A 134 -14.38 -14.23 6.23
C GLY A 134 -13.11 -15.05 6.54
N PRO A 135 -12.00 -14.37 6.89
CA PRO A 135 -10.75 -15.03 7.25
C PRO A 135 -10.87 -15.80 8.57
N ALA A 136 -9.92 -16.71 8.82
CA ALA A 136 -9.71 -17.24 10.16
C ALA A 136 -9.22 -16.13 11.12
N ALA A 137 -9.27 -16.37 12.44
CA ALA A 137 -8.74 -15.40 13.40
C ALA A 137 -7.21 -15.25 13.26
N MET A 138 -6.69 -14.05 13.55
CA MET A 138 -5.27 -13.67 13.41
C MET A 138 -4.23 -14.54 14.15
N ARG A 139 -4.70 -15.38 15.09
CA ARG A 139 -3.88 -16.38 15.79
C ARG A 139 -3.56 -17.62 14.94
N TYR A 140 -4.36 -17.89 13.91
CA TYR A 140 -4.20 -19.05 13.02
C TYR A 140 -3.50 -18.69 11.72
N THR A 141 -3.65 -17.47 11.24
CA THR A 141 -3.03 -17.00 10.00
C THR A 141 -1.61 -16.51 10.23
N GLU A 142 -0.80 -16.59 9.19
CA GLU A 142 0.55 -16.02 9.14
C GLU A 142 0.68 -15.11 7.92
N ALA A 143 1.57 -14.12 7.98
CA ALA A 143 1.76 -13.15 6.91
C ALA A 143 3.23 -12.73 6.79
N ARG A 144 3.59 -12.28 5.59
CA ARG A 144 4.82 -11.53 5.27
C ARG A 144 4.51 -10.56 4.12
N LEU A 145 5.47 -9.71 3.76
CA LEU A 145 5.31 -8.84 2.59
C LEU A 145 5.32 -9.69 1.31
N ALA A 146 4.40 -9.41 0.39
CA ALA A 146 4.47 -9.94 -0.97
C ALA A 146 5.64 -9.27 -1.74
N PRO A 147 6.20 -9.91 -2.79
CA PRO A 147 7.23 -9.31 -3.62
C PRO A 147 6.87 -7.92 -4.18
N THR A 148 5.60 -7.72 -4.54
CA THR A 148 5.01 -6.46 -4.99
C THR A 148 5.08 -5.35 -3.95
N ALA A 149 4.92 -5.66 -2.66
CA ALA A 149 5.02 -4.66 -1.60
C ALA A 149 6.44 -4.11 -1.43
N MET A 150 7.47 -4.86 -1.82
CA MET A 150 8.83 -4.32 -1.84
C MET A 150 8.95 -3.13 -2.78
N ALA A 151 8.23 -3.13 -3.91
CA ALA A 151 8.17 -1.98 -4.80
C ALA A 151 7.44 -0.77 -4.18
N MET A 152 6.67 -0.98 -3.11
CA MET A 152 6.02 0.11 -2.37
C MET A 152 6.95 0.75 -1.34
N VAL A 153 7.64 -0.07 -0.55
CA VAL A 153 8.40 0.37 0.64
C VAL A 153 9.90 0.55 0.40
N ALA A 154 10.45 0.01 -0.69
CA ALA A 154 11.87 0.14 -0.99
C ALA A 154 12.29 1.61 -1.08
N GLU A 155 13.53 1.90 -0.70
CA GLU A 155 14.16 3.24 -0.78
C GLU A 155 13.57 4.26 0.23
N ALA A 156 12.66 3.86 1.11
CA ALA A 156 12.10 4.76 2.13
C ALA A 156 13.18 5.24 3.14
N ASP A 157 14.25 4.47 3.33
CA ASP A 157 15.41 4.78 4.16
C ASP A 157 16.44 5.71 3.48
N GLU A 158 16.22 6.08 2.21
CA GLU A 158 17.12 6.93 1.42
C GLU A 158 16.61 8.37 1.32
N ASN A 159 15.91 8.85 2.35
CA ASN A 159 15.31 10.19 2.41
C ASN A 159 14.43 10.53 1.20
N THR A 160 13.68 9.55 0.69
CA THR A 160 12.86 9.69 -0.52
C THR A 160 11.47 10.26 -0.27
N VAL A 161 10.99 10.15 0.97
CA VAL A 161 9.67 10.60 1.41
C VAL A 161 9.78 11.27 2.76
N ASP A 162 8.80 12.10 3.10
CA ASP A 162 8.75 12.75 4.39
C ASP A 162 8.25 11.80 5.46
N PHE A 163 8.90 11.89 6.62
CA PHE A 163 8.49 11.20 7.84
C PHE A 163 7.92 12.21 8.84
N GLY A 164 6.89 11.80 9.58
CA GLY A 164 6.31 12.55 10.69
C GLY A 164 6.43 11.77 12.00
N PRO A 165 6.17 12.41 13.15
CA PRO A 165 6.02 11.67 14.40
C PRO A 165 4.80 10.73 14.33
N ASN A 166 4.91 9.58 14.98
CA ASN A 166 3.75 8.72 15.25
C ASN A 166 2.81 9.36 16.29
N TYR A 167 1.75 8.64 16.69
CA TYR A 167 0.69 9.18 17.53
C TYR A 167 1.14 9.61 18.95
N ASP A 168 2.25 9.08 19.48
CA ASP A 168 2.80 9.44 20.80
C ASP A 168 4.13 10.21 20.74
N GLY A 169 4.64 10.48 19.53
CA GLY A 169 5.87 11.22 19.28
C GLY A 169 7.17 10.46 19.58
N GLN A 170 7.12 9.17 19.94
CA GLN A 170 8.31 8.38 20.24
C GLN A 170 8.98 7.78 19.00
N LEU A 171 8.21 7.56 17.93
CA LEU A 171 8.68 6.97 16.68
C LEU A 171 8.37 7.89 15.52
N SER A 172 8.96 7.59 14.37
CA SER A 172 8.67 8.28 13.13
C SER A 172 8.07 7.33 12.10
N GLU A 173 7.10 7.82 11.34
CA GLU A 173 6.41 7.05 10.30
C GLU A 173 6.35 7.82 8.98
N PRO A 174 6.36 7.13 7.82
CA PRO A 174 6.29 7.78 6.53
C PRO A 174 4.89 8.35 6.29
N LEU A 175 4.83 9.61 5.83
CA LEU A 175 3.57 10.25 5.47
C LEU A 175 2.99 9.70 4.14
N VAL A 176 3.88 9.22 3.27
CA VAL A 176 3.60 8.57 1.98
C VAL A 176 4.70 7.54 1.71
N LEU A 177 4.42 6.49 0.93
CA LEU A 177 5.46 5.54 0.51
C LEU A 177 6.13 5.93 -0.83
N PRO A 178 7.37 5.48 -1.09
CA PRO A 178 8.07 5.69 -2.37
C PRO A 178 7.28 5.21 -3.59
N ALA A 179 6.56 4.08 -3.47
CA ALA A 179 5.61 3.57 -4.46
C ALA A 179 6.15 3.53 -5.90
N ALA A 180 6.94 2.52 -6.27
CA ALA A 180 7.55 2.38 -7.59
C ALA A 180 6.56 2.03 -8.72
N PHE A 181 5.28 1.81 -8.43
CA PHE A 181 4.22 1.61 -9.42
C PHE A 181 2.93 2.34 -8.98
N PRO A 182 2.03 2.68 -9.93
CA PRO A 182 0.82 3.48 -9.67
C PRO A 182 -0.28 2.70 -8.93
N ASN A 183 -0.03 2.38 -7.67
CA ASN A 183 -0.85 1.48 -6.85
C ASN A 183 -2.31 1.92 -6.72
N LEU A 184 -2.63 3.22 -6.66
CA LEU A 184 -4.01 3.69 -6.54
C LEU A 184 -4.89 3.24 -7.73
N LEU A 185 -4.36 3.34 -8.96
CA LEU A 185 -5.09 2.90 -10.15
C LEU A 185 -5.09 1.38 -10.26
N VAL A 186 -3.95 0.75 -9.99
CA VAL A 186 -3.76 -0.70 -10.12
C VAL A 186 -4.65 -1.48 -9.18
N ASN A 187 -4.63 -1.15 -7.89
CA ASN A 187 -5.38 -1.86 -6.87
C ASN A 187 -6.73 -1.23 -6.54
N GLY A 188 -6.98 0.01 -7.00
CA GLY A 188 -8.19 0.74 -6.65
C GLY A 188 -8.24 1.03 -5.14
N GLY A 189 -9.46 1.14 -4.63
CA GLY A 189 -9.69 1.41 -3.22
C GLY A 189 -11.07 2.02 -2.97
N SER A 190 -11.73 1.59 -1.92
CA SER A 190 -13.03 2.13 -1.51
C SER A 190 -12.95 2.67 -0.09
N GLY A 191 -13.74 3.68 0.22
CA GLY A 191 -13.76 4.29 1.54
C GLY A 191 -14.92 5.26 1.73
N ILE A 192 -15.55 5.19 2.90
CA ILE A 192 -16.65 6.07 3.27
C ILE A 192 -16.09 7.05 4.31
N ALA A 193 -16.04 8.33 3.96
CA ALA A 193 -15.62 9.40 4.86
C ALA A 193 -16.85 10.15 5.39
N VAL A 194 -16.64 11.34 5.96
CA VAL A 194 -17.74 12.24 6.36
C VAL A 194 -18.05 13.19 5.20
N GLY A 195 -19.28 13.20 4.73
CA GLY A 195 -19.73 14.05 3.62
C GLY A 195 -19.22 13.66 2.23
N MET A 196 -18.39 12.62 2.12
CA MET A 196 -17.86 12.12 0.86
C MET A 196 -17.48 10.63 0.95
N ALA A 197 -17.29 10.01 -0.21
CA ALA A 197 -16.80 8.65 -0.34
C ALA A 197 -15.83 8.55 -1.52
N THR A 198 -15.08 7.47 -1.57
CA THR A 198 -14.26 7.06 -2.71
C THR A 198 -14.58 5.63 -3.09
N ASN A 199 -14.62 5.35 -4.40
CA ASN A 199 -14.76 4.02 -4.95
C ASN A 199 -13.97 3.93 -6.25
N MET A 200 -12.73 3.48 -6.16
CA MET A 200 -11.78 3.35 -7.25
C MET A 200 -11.77 1.92 -7.77
N ALA A 201 -11.97 1.73 -9.06
CA ALA A 201 -11.83 0.43 -9.71
C ALA A 201 -10.34 0.07 -9.86
N PRO A 202 -9.97 -1.22 -9.72
CA PRO A 202 -8.63 -1.71 -10.06
C PRO A 202 -8.40 -1.73 -11.58
N HIS A 203 -7.13 -1.70 -11.98
CA HIS A 203 -6.68 -1.67 -13.38
C HIS A 203 -5.48 -2.57 -13.59
N ASN A 204 -5.26 -2.96 -14.84
CA ASN A 204 -4.14 -3.80 -15.21
C ASN A 204 -2.80 -3.04 -15.06
N LEU A 205 -1.83 -3.61 -14.36
CA LEU A 205 -0.54 -2.96 -14.12
C LEU A 205 0.18 -2.58 -15.42
N GLY A 206 0.21 -3.48 -16.41
CA GLY A 206 0.91 -3.25 -17.67
C GLY A 206 0.28 -2.09 -18.46
N GLU A 207 -1.06 -2.05 -18.51
CA GLU A 207 -1.82 -0.97 -19.13
C GLU A 207 -1.56 0.38 -18.44
N VAL A 208 -1.61 0.40 -17.10
CA VAL A 208 -1.39 1.63 -16.33
C VAL A 208 0.03 2.15 -16.51
N ILE A 209 1.03 1.26 -16.47
CA ILE A 209 2.42 1.64 -16.74
C ILE A 209 2.59 2.16 -18.16
N ALA A 210 1.98 1.52 -19.16
CA ALA A 210 2.04 1.97 -20.55
C ALA A 210 1.49 3.39 -20.71
N ALA A 211 0.33 3.69 -20.12
CA ALA A 211 -0.24 5.05 -20.14
C ALA A 211 0.60 6.06 -19.34
N THR A 212 1.16 5.64 -18.20
CA THR A 212 2.03 6.49 -17.38
C THR A 212 3.25 6.93 -18.19
N LYS A 213 3.94 5.98 -18.82
CA LYS A 213 5.08 6.25 -19.70
C LYS A 213 4.70 7.12 -20.89
N PHE A 214 3.56 6.83 -21.52
CA PHE A 214 3.06 7.65 -22.62
C PHE A 214 2.82 9.10 -22.19
N LEU A 215 2.29 9.33 -20.98
CA LEU A 215 2.07 10.67 -20.43
C LEU A 215 3.38 11.38 -20.05
N ILE A 216 4.39 10.64 -19.55
CA ILE A 216 5.74 11.17 -19.32
C ILE A 216 6.32 11.74 -20.62
N ASP A 217 6.23 10.98 -21.71
CA ASP A 217 6.75 11.36 -23.02
C ASP A 217 5.87 12.43 -23.72
N ASN A 218 4.58 12.47 -23.37
CA ASN A 218 3.58 13.36 -23.98
C ASN A 218 2.73 14.07 -22.92
N PRO A 219 3.23 15.10 -22.22
CA PRO A 219 2.51 15.76 -21.11
C PRO A 219 1.13 16.34 -21.50
N LYS A 220 0.97 16.68 -22.79
CA LYS A 220 -0.28 17.21 -23.36
C LYS A 220 -1.22 16.12 -23.89
N ALA A 221 -0.95 14.84 -23.62
CA ALA A 221 -1.81 13.72 -24.02
C ALA A 221 -3.27 13.98 -23.63
N THR A 222 -4.15 13.68 -24.58
CA THR A 222 -5.61 13.71 -24.41
C THR A 222 -6.08 12.43 -23.74
N LEU A 223 -7.26 12.48 -23.11
CA LEU A 223 -7.90 11.28 -22.54
C LEU A 223 -8.00 10.14 -23.57
N ASN A 224 -8.38 10.44 -24.82
CA ASN A 224 -8.48 9.46 -25.89
C ASN A 224 -7.17 8.72 -26.16
N GLN A 225 -6.04 9.41 -26.06
CA GLN A 225 -4.73 8.78 -26.25
C GLN A 225 -4.37 7.89 -25.06
N LEU A 226 -4.67 8.33 -23.83
CA LEU A 226 -4.46 7.53 -22.62
C LEU A 226 -5.33 6.27 -22.61
N MET A 227 -6.58 6.37 -23.05
CA MET A 227 -7.51 5.23 -23.13
C MET A 227 -7.10 4.16 -24.15
N ARG A 228 -6.22 4.48 -25.11
CA ARG A 228 -5.63 3.43 -25.99
C ARG A 228 -4.70 2.50 -25.22
N HIS A 229 -4.16 2.96 -24.09
CA HIS A 229 -3.28 2.20 -23.22
C HIS A 229 -4.02 1.60 -22.02
N ILE A 230 -4.95 2.35 -21.42
CA ILE A 230 -5.85 1.88 -20.35
C ILE A 230 -7.30 1.93 -20.87
N PRO A 231 -7.78 0.91 -21.58
CA PRO A 231 -9.11 0.94 -22.18
C PRO A 231 -10.23 0.92 -21.15
N ALA A 232 -10.09 0.13 -20.07
CA ALA A 232 -11.11 -0.02 -19.03
C ALA A 232 -10.51 -0.64 -17.75
N PRO A 233 -11.23 -0.56 -16.60
CA PRO A 233 -10.85 -1.25 -15.37
C PRO A 233 -10.62 -2.75 -15.58
N ASP A 234 -9.77 -3.36 -14.77
CA ASP A 234 -9.42 -4.78 -14.82
C ASP A 234 -9.58 -5.36 -13.42
N PHE A 235 -10.67 -6.10 -13.20
CA PHE A 235 -11.05 -6.61 -11.90
C PHE A 235 -10.35 -7.94 -11.60
N PRO A 236 -9.96 -8.17 -10.33
CA PRO A 236 -9.32 -9.42 -9.93
C PRO A 236 -10.21 -10.65 -10.12
N THR A 237 -11.53 -10.48 -10.10
CA THR A 237 -12.54 -11.54 -10.31
C THR A 237 -12.89 -11.77 -11.78
N GLY A 238 -12.29 -11.03 -12.72
CA GLY A 238 -12.58 -11.15 -14.16
C GLY A 238 -13.90 -10.49 -14.56
N GLY A 239 -14.75 -11.22 -15.26
CA GLY A 239 -16.04 -10.75 -15.76
C GLY A 239 -15.91 -9.93 -17.05
N GLU A 240 -17.00 -9.26 -17.41
CA GLU A 240 -17.12 -8.51 -18.66
C GLU A 240 -17.73 -7.13 -18.42
N ILE A 241 -17.06 -6.07 -18.86
CA ILE A 241 -17.60 -4.71 -18.81
C ILE A 241 -18.57 -4.52 -19.97
N VAL A 242 -19.80 -4.11 -19.68
CA VAL A 242 -20.85 -3.86 -20.68
C VAL A 242 -20.84 -2.38 -21.05
N GLY A 243 -20.28 -2.09 -22.23
CA GLY A 243 -20.15 -0.73 -22.76
C GLY A 243 -19.06 0.10 -22.07
N LEU A 244 -18.54 1.12 -22.77
CA LEU A 244 -17.42 1.95 -22.29
C LEU A 244 -17.78 3.40 -21.99
N GLU A 245 -19.02 3.83 -22.24
CA GLU A 245 -19.44 5.22 -22.04
C GLU A 245 -19.25 5.68 -20.58
N GLY A 246 -19.72 4.87 -19.62
CA GLY A 246 -19.54 5.15 -18.20
C GLY A 246 -18.09 5.09 -17.72
N VAL A 247 -17.26 4.24 -18.35
CA VAL A 247 -15.81 4.20 -18.10
C VAL A 247 -15.15 5.49 -18.59
N ARG A 248 -15.51 5.93 -19.80
CA ARG A 248 -15.00 7.14 -20.42
C ARG A 248 -15.37 8.38 -19.61
N GLU A 249 -16.61 8.46 -19.13
CA GLU A 249 -17.07 9.53 -18.23
C GLU A 249 -16.27 9.52 -16.91
N ALA A 250 -16.09 8.34 -16.31
CA ALA A 250 -15.29 8.18 -15.09
C ALA A 250 -13.84 8.64 -15.28
N TYR A 251 -13.20 8.29 -16.39
CA TYR A 251 -11.85 8.74 -16.65
C TYR A 251 -11.75 10.24 -16.98
N ALA A 252 -12.80 10.85 -17.52
CA ALA A 252 -12.84 12.29 -17.81
C ALA A 252 -13.07 13.13 -16.56
N THR A 253 -13.94 12.68 -15.65
CA THR A 253 -14.48 13.52 -14.56
C THR A 253 -14.15 12.99 -13.16
N GLY A 254 -13.64 11.77 -13.06
CA GLY A 254 -13.50 11.03 -11.81
C GLY A 254 -14.80 10.37 -11.34
N LYS A 255 -15.92 10.49 -12.08
CA LYS A 255 -17.20 9.87 -11.74
C LYS A 255 -17.85 9.24 -12.96
N GLY A 256 -18.37 8.04 -12.82
CA GLY A 256 -19.08 7.35 -13.89
C GLY A 256 -19.50 5.96 -13.46
N SER A 257 -20.54 5.42 -14.09
CA SER A 257 -21.05 4.08 -13.78
C SER A 257 -21.21 3.24 -15.04
N PHE A 258 -20.83 1.98 -14.92
CA PHE A 258 -20.94 0.98 -15.97
C PHE A 258 -21.32 -0.36 -15.34
N LYS A 259 -21.77 -1.30 -16.17
CA LYS A 259 -22.15 -2.63 -15.70
C LYS A 259 -21.01 -3.61 -15.87
N VAL A 260 -20.86 -4.50 -14.90
CA VAL A 260 -19.97 -5.65 -14.96
C VAL A 260 -20.85 -6.89 -14.95
N ARG A 261 -20.63 -7.76 -15.92
CA ARG A 261 -21.39 -8.98 -16.17
C ARG A 261 -20.52 -10.20 -15.92
N ALA A 262 -21.14 -11.26 -15.44
CA ALA A 262 -20.52 -12.56 -15.24
C ALA A 262 -20.09 -13.18 -16.58
N THR A 263 -18.97 -13.89 -16.58
CA THR A 263 -18.57 -14.74 -17.71
C THR A 263 -19.33 -16.05 -17.64
N THR A 264 -20.01 -16.41 -18.73
CA THR A 264 -20.78 -17.66 -18.80
C THR A 264 -20.48 -18.44 -20.07
N GLU A 265 -20.63 -19.76 -19.99
CA GLU A 265 -20.61 -20.69 -21.13
C GLU A 265 -21.92 -21.48 -21.16
N ILE A 266 -22.53 -21.60 -22.34
CA ILE A 266 -23.67 -22.50 -22.56
C ILE A 266 -23.14 -23.81 -23.11
N SER A 267 -23.35 -24.92 -22.40
CA SER A 267 -22.83 -26.22 -22.80
C SER A 267 -23.74 -27.38 -22.37
N LYS A 268 -23.44 -28.58 -22.88
CA LYS A 268 -24.10 -29.80 -22.41
C LYS A 268 -23.49 -30.20 -21.07
N VAL A 269 -24.21 -29.94 -19.98
CA VAL A 269 -23.77 -30.22 -18.61
C VAL A 269 -24.03 -31.67 -18.19
N SER A 270 -24.94 -32.35 -18.88
CA SER A 270 -25.13 -33.80 -18.79
C SER A 270 -25.48 -34.40 -20.15
N SER A 271 -25.54 -35.73 -20.23
CA SER A 271 -25.92 -36.44 -21.46
C SER A 271 -27.32 -36.06 -22.00
N ARG A 272 -28.18 -35.45 -21.17
CA ARG A 272 -29.56 -35.12 -21.53
C ARG A 272 -29.94 -33.64 -21.34
N LYS A 273 -29.10 -32.81 -20.71
CA LYS A 273 -29.44 -31.43 -20.37
C LYS A 273 -28.41 -30.43 -20.88
N MET A 274 -28.90 -29.30 -21.36
CA MET A 274 -28.14 -28.07 -21.52
C MET A 274 -28.05 -27.33 -20.18
N GLY A 275 -27.00 -26.54 -20.01
CA GLY A 275 -26.84 -25.70 -18.83
C GLY A 275 -26.04 -24.45 -19.12
N ILE A 276 -26.11 -23.52 -18.17
CA ILE A 276 -25.32 -22.30 -18.15
C ILE A 276 -24.27 -22.48 -17.06
N VAL A 277 -22.99 -22.35 -17.42
CA VAL A 277 -21.86 -22.47 -16.51
C VAL A 277 -21.27 -21.08 -16.28
N ILE A 278 -21.34 -20.61 -15.04
CA ILE A 278 -20.74 -19.33 -14.62
C ILE A 278 -19.28 -19.59 -14.28
N LYS A 279 -18.37 -18.84 -14.92
CA LYS A 279 -16.91 -18.95 -14.75
C LYS A 279 -16.28 -17.80 -13.98
N GLU A 280 -16.86 -16.62 -14.07
CA GLU A 280 -16.38 -15.40 -13.40
C GLU A 280 -17.57 -14.55 -13.00
N LEU A 281 -17.45 -13.82 -11.89
CA LEU A 281 -18.50 -12.98 -11.33
C LEU A 281 -18.05 -11.51 -11.25
N PRO A 282 -19.02 -10.57 -11.21
CA PRO A 282 -18.72 -9.17 -10.94
C PRO A 282 -17.92 -8.96 -9.65
N PHE A 283 -17.18 -7.85 -9.58
CA PHE A 283 -16.27 -7.58 -8.47
C PHE A 283 -17.00 -7.50 -7.11
N ASN A 284 -16.44 -8.17 -6.10
CA ASN A 284 -17.03 -8.35 -4.76
C ASN A 284 -18.36 -9.13 -4.70
N ILE A 285 -18.71 -9.89 -5.74
CA ILE A 285 -19.87 -10.79 -5.72
C ILE A 285 -19.39 -12.24 -5.60
N GLY A 286 -19.84 -12.93 -4.55
CA GLY A 286 -19.58 -14.35 -4.35
C GLY A 286 -20.66 -15.27 -4.94
N PRO A 287 -20.31 -16.53 -5.30
CA PRO A 287 -21.24 -17.49 -5.87
C PRO A 287 -22.45 -17.80 -4.99
N GLU A 288 -22.30 -17.87 -3.66
CA GLU A 288 -23.42 -18.24 -2.77
C GLU A 288 -24.57 -17.24 -2.89
N LYS A 289 -24.26 -15.95 -2.92
CA LYS A 289 -25.24 -14.86 -3.10
C LYS A 289 -25.98 -14.95 -4.43
N VAL A 290 -25.28 -15.38 -5.49
CA VAL A 290 -25.88 -15.58 -6.82
C VAL A 290 -26.80 -16.79 -6.80
N VAL A 291 -26.34 -17.92 -6.27
CA VAL A 291 -27.12 -19.17 -6.16
C VAL A 291 -28.39 -18.96 -5.34
N GLU A 292 -28.29 -18.34 -4.17
CA GLU A 292 -29.44 -18.03 -3.30
C GLU A 292 -30.46 -17.18 -4.05
N ARG A 293 -30.00 -16.12 -4.73
CA ARG A 293 -30.89 -15.24 -5.49
C ARG A 293 -31.59 -15.95 -6.64
N ILE A 294 -30.87 -16.81 -7.36
CA ILE A 294 -31.45 -17.60 -8.45
C ILE A 294 -32.52 -18.56 -7.90
N ALA A 295 -32.23 -19.25 -6.80
CA ALA A 295 -33.16 -20.17 -6.17
C ALA A 295 -34.46 -19.47 -5.73
N ASP A 296 -34.35 -18.28 -5.13
CA ASP A 296 -35.51 -17.47 -4.74
C ASP A 296 -36.37 -17.06 -5.95
N LEU A 297 -35.74 -16.62 -7.04
CA LEU A 297 -36.45 -16.21 -8.26
C LEU A 297 -37.09 -17.40 -8.98
N ALA A 298 -36.46 -18.58 -8.94
CA ALA A 298 -37.02 -19.82 -9.48
C ALA A 298 -38.24 -20.26 -8.65
N LYS A 299 -38.15 -20.24 -7.32
CA LYS A 299 -39.25 -20.56 -6.40
C LYS A 299 -40.43 -19.59 -6.56
N ALA A 300 -40.14 -18.30 -6.74
CA ALA A 300 -41.14 -17.27 -7.03
C ALA A 300 -41.67 -17.29 -8.47
N LYS A 301 -41.23 -18.24 -9.31
CA LYS A 301 -41.58 -18.37 -10.75
C LYS A 301 -41.27 -17.12 -11.59
N LYS A 302 -40.37 -16.26 -11.12
CA LYS A 302 -39.89 -15.08 -11.87
C LYS A 302 -38.88 -15.48 -12.95
N ILE A 303 -38.09 -16.52 -12.68
CA ILE A 303 -37.27 -17.21 -13.67
C ILE A 303 -37.79 -18.65 -13.78
N GLN A 304 -38.07 -19.08 -15.02
CA GLN A 304 -38.52 -20.43 -15.32
C GLN A 304 -37.45 -21.16 -16.13
N GLY A 305 -37.52 -22.49 -16.17
CA GLY A 305 -36.57 -23.30 -16.93
C GLY A 305 -35.36 -23.78 -16.15
N ILE A 306 -35.19 -23.38 -14.88
CA ILE A 306 -34.12 -23.90 -14.03
C ILE A 306 -34.54 -25.26 -13.45
N SER A 307 -33.72 -26.27 -13.66
CA SER A 307 -33.88 -27.62 -13.12
C SER A 307 -33.13 -27.78 -11.80
N ASP A 308 -31.87 -27.34 -11.75
CA ASP A 308 -30.98 -27.51 -10.60
C ASP A 308 -29.86 -26.46 -10.65
N ILE A 309 -29.21 -26.22 -9.51
CA ILE A 309 -28.06 -25.31 -9.39
C ILE A 309 -26.99 -26.02 -8.56
N ILE A 310 -25.81 -26.21 -9.14
CA ILE A 310 -24.70 -26.95 -8.53
C ILE A 310 -23.51 -26.00 -8.46
N ASP A 311 -23.08 -25.66 -7.24
CA ASP A 311 -21.86 -24.89 -7.03
C ASP A 311 -20.65 -25.83 -6.93
N LEU A 312 -19.78 -25.78 -7.94
CA LEU A 312 -18.52 -26.50 -8.02
C LEU A 312 -17.34 -25.54 -7.84
N THR A 313 -17.57 -24.36 -7.26
CA THR A 313 -16.53 -23.37 -6.99
C THR A 313 -15.55 -23.92 -5.95
N ASP A 314 -14.27 -23.89 -6.30
CA ASP A 314 -13.20 -24.20 -5.35
C ASP A 314 -12.02 -23.24 -5.54
N GLY A 315 -11.13 -23.15 -4.54
CA GLY A 315 -10.02 -22.21 -4.56
C GLY A 315 -8.94 -22.49 -5.61
N GLN A 316 -8.94 -23.65 -6.26
CA GLN A 316 -8.00 -24.04 -7.32
C GLN A 316 -8.59 -23.86 -8.73
N THR A 317 -9.86 -24.21 -8.92
CA THR A 317 -10.56 -24.16 -10.21
C THR A 317 -11.27 -22.82 -10.44
N GLY A 318 -11.44 -22.02 -9.40
CA GLY A 318 -12.13 -20.73 -9.45
C GLY A 318 -13.65 -20.88 -9.43
N THR A 319 -14.37 -19.82 -9.76
CA THR A 319 -15.84 -19.85 -9.81
C THR A 319 -16.33 -20.83 -10.85
N ASN A 320 -17.21 -21.75 -10.44
CA ASN A 320 -17.79 -22.74 -11.34
C ASN A 320 -19.20 -23.12 -10.88
N VAL A 321 -20.18 -22.27 -11.20
CA VAL A 321 -21.58 -22.53 -10.85
C VAL A 321 -22.32 -23.05 -12.07
N VAL A 322 -22.90 -24.24 -11.96
CA VAL A 322 -23.63 -24.90 -13.04
C VAL A 322 -25.13 -24.74 -12.81
N ILE A 323 -25.82 -24.10 -13.75
CA ILE A 323 -27.28 -23.97 -13.76
C ILE A 323 -27.83 -24.94 -14.80
N GLU A 324 -28.45 -26.03 -14.34
CA GLU A 324 -29.08 -26.99 -15.24
C GLU A 324 -30.43 -26.48 -15.73
N LEU A 325 -30.71 -26.63 -17.03
CA LEU A 325 -31.97 -26.19 -17.62
C LEU A 325 -32.93 -27.37 -17.85
N LYS A 326 -34.23 -27.09 -17.77
CA LYS A 326 -35.31 -28.00 -18.15
C LYS A 326 -35.42 -28.02 -19.68
N ASN A 327 -35.80 -29.18 -20.22
CA ASN A 327 -36.08 -29.32 -21.65
C ASN A 327 -37.19 -28.35 -22.08
N GLY A 328 -37.03 -27.75 -23.27
CA GLY A 328 -38.00 -26.82 -23.85
C GLY A 328 -37.82 -25.35 -23.45
N PHE A 329 -36.73 -25.00 -22.74
CA PHE A 329 -36.32 -23.63 -22.49
C PHE A 329 -35.06 -23.29 -23.27
N GLU A 330 -35.04 -22.14 -23.93
CA GLU A 330 -33.87 -21.64 -24.63
C GLU A 330 -32.84 -21.10 -23.62
N PRO A 331 -31.58 -21.60 -23.60
CA PRO A 331 -30.58 -21.18 -22.64
C PRO A 331 -30.31 -19.67 -22.64
N GLU A 332 -30.31 -19.05 -23.81
CA GLU A 332 -30.04 -17.64 -24.04
C GLU A 332 -31.11 -16.76 -23.38
N ASP A 333 -32.40 -17.12 -23.49
CA ASP A 333 -33.52 -16.41 -22.86
C ASP A 333 -33.46 -16.50 -21.33
N VAL A 334 -33.03 -17.64 -20.79
CA VAL A 334 -32.86 -17.83 -19.35
C VAL A 334 -31.66 -17.00 -18.87
N LEU A 335 -30.56 -17.01 -19.62
CA LEU A 335 -29.36 -16.23 -19.33
C LEU A 335 -29.63 -14.73 -19.30
N GLU A 336 -30.39 -14.19 -20.24
CA GLU A 336 -30.76 -12.76 -20.24
C GLU A 336 -31.56 -12.38 -18.97
N LYS A 337 -32.49 -13.24 -18.55
CA LYS A 337 -33.25 -13.03 -17.30
C LYS A 337 -32.35 -13.14 -16.08
N LEU A 338 -31.39 -14.05 -16.08
CA LEU A 338 -30.41 -14.19 -15.00
C LEU A 338 -29.60 -12.91 -14.86
N PHE A 339 -29.04 -12.36 -15.95
CA PHE A 339 -28.33 -11.07 -15.89
C PHE A 339 -29.23 -9.95 -15.37
N LYS A 340 -30.48 -9.86 -15.83
CA LYS A 340 -31.38 -8.76 -15.44
C LYS A 340 -31.84 -8.79 -13.98
N LEU A 341 -31.96 -9.98 -13.38
CA LEU A 341 -32.66 -10.17 -12.11
C LEU A 341 -31.75 -10.62 -10.95
N THR A 342 -30.48 -10.92 -11.24
CA THR A 342 -29.52 -11.45 -10.28
C THR A 342 -28.23 -10.63 -10.28
N PRO A 343 -27.38 -10.73 -9.24
CA PRO A 343 -26.05 -10.12 -9.22
C PRO A 343 -25.06 -10.65 -10.27
N MET A 344 -25.48 -11.51 -11.21
CA MET A 344 -24.66 -11.88 -12.36
C MET A 344 -24.38 -10.70 -13.29
N GLU A 345 -25.17 -9.63 -13.24
CA GLU A 345 -24.81 -8.34 -13.81
C GLU A 345 -25.06 -7.28 -12.74
N ASP A 346 -24.01 -6.54 -12.37
CA ASP A 346 -24.09 -5.51 -11.35
C ASP A 346 -23.45 -4.21 -11.81
N ALA A 347 -23.92 -3.09 -11.26
CA ALA A 347 -23.38 -1.77 -11.57
C ALA A 347 -22.15 -1.48 -10.70
N PHE A 348 -21.05 -1.08 -11.34
CA PHE A 348 -19.93 -0.46 -10.66
C PHE A 348 -19.96 1.05 -10.91
N ALA A 349 -19.84 1.84 -9.85
CA ALA A 349 -19.79 3.29 -9.93
C ALA A 349 -18.41 3.78 -9.43
N ILE A 350 -17.59 4.27 -10.35
CA ILE A 350 -16.34 4.95 -10.00
C ILE A 350 -16.69 6.31 -9.37
N ASN A 351 -16.07 6.58 -8.23
CA ASN A 351 -16.05 7.88 -7.60
C ASN A 351 -14.62 8.13 -7.07
N ALA A 352 -13.80 8.73 -7.92
CA ALA A 352 -12.36 8.84 -7.75
C ALA A 352 -11.96 10.00 -6.85
N VAL A 353 -12.14 9.82 -5.55
CA VAL A 353 -11.74 10.81 -4.53
C VAL A 353 -10.47 10.34 -3.82
N ALA A 354 -9.43 11.16 -3.85
CA ALA A 354 -8.16 10.90 -3.16
C ALA A 354 -7.59 12.19 -2.56
N LEU A 355 -6.65 12.04 -1.63
CA LEU A 355 -5.94 13.17 -1.03
C LEU A 355 -4.79 13.62 -1.94
N VAL A 356 -4.84 14.87 -2.39
CA VAL A 356 -3.75 15.53 -3.12
C VAL A 356 -3.21 16.65 -2.25
N LYS A 357 -1.95 16.56 -1.82
CA LYS A 357 -1.33 17.50 -0.89
C LYS A 357 -2.19 17.72 0.36
N GLY A 358 -2.73 16.63 0.91
CA GLY A 358 -3.58 16.65 2.10
C GLY A 358 -4.93 17.33 1.89
N LYS A 359 -5.49 17.37 0.66
CA LYS A 359 -6.85 17.85 0.39
C LYS A 359 -7.63 16.83 -0.44
N PRO A 360 -8.89 16.50 -0.10
CA PRO A 360 -9.70 15.60 -0.91
C PRO A 360 -10.04 16.26 -2.25
N GLN A 361 -9.79 15.54 -3.35
CA GLN A 361 -10.11 16.00 -4.70
C GLN A 361 -10.73 14.85 -5.51
N THR A 362 -11.70 15.18 -6.37
CA THR A 362 -12.18 14.27 -7.41
C THR A 362 -11.28 14.41 -8.63
N LEU A 363 -10.72 13.30 -9.11
CA LEU A 363 -9.68 13.29 -10.15
C LEU A 363 -10.06 12.38 -11.31
N GLY A 364 -9.84 12.84 -12.54
CA GLY A 364 -9.87 12.00 -13.73
C GLY A 364 -8.60 11.16 -13.87
N LEU A 365 -8.56 10.33 -14.91
CA LEU A 365 -7.45 9.40 -15.18
C LEU A 365 -6.13 10.15 -15.38
N LYS A 366 -6.16 11.25 -16.15
CA LYS A 366 -4.95 12.03 -16.45
C LYS A 366 -4.38 12.66 -15.19
N GLU A 367 -5.22 13.23 -14.34
CA GLU A 367 -4.80 13.88 -13.10
C GLU A 367 -4.21 12.86 -12.12
N LEU A 368 -4.82 11.66 -12.00
CA LEU A 368 -4.30 10.57 -11.18
C LEU A 368 -2.90 10.14 -11.63
N LEU A 369 -2.71 9.93 -12.94
CA LEU A 369 -1.40 9.59 -13.50
C LEU A 369 -0.38 10.71 -13.26
N GLN A 370 -0.78 11.97 -13.42
CA GLN A 370 0.11 13.11 -13.21
C GLN A 370 0.59 13.20 -11.76
N VAL A 371 -0.31 13.03 -10.78
CA VAL A 371 0.07 13.04 -9.34
C VAL A 371 1.09 11.95 -9.03
N PHE A 372 0.91 10.76 -9.60
CA PHE A 372 1.88 9.67 -9.46
C PHE A 372 3.23 9.98 -10.13
N ILE A 373 3.22 10.53 -11.35
CA ILE A 373 4.45 10.90 -12.07
C ILE A 373 5.24 11.96 -11.28
N ASP A 374 4.57 13.01 -10.80
CA ASP A 374 5.19 14.08 -10.03
C ASP A 374 5.84 13.52 -8.75
N HIS A 375 5.14 12.61 -8.06
CA HIS A 375 5.66 11.91 -6.88
C HIS A 375 6.90 11.07 -7.21
N ARG A 376 6.86 10.28 -8.29
CA ARG A 376 8.02 9.46 -8.70
C ARG A 376 9.23 10.29 -9.10
N ILE A 377 9.02 11.41 -9.80
CA ILE A 377 10.11 12.33 -10.15
C ILE A 377 10.78 12.86 -8.88
N GLU A 378 10.00 13.25 -7.88
CA GLU A 378 10.51 13.73 -6.59
C GLU A 378 11.26 12.63 -5.83
N VAL A 379 10.68 11.43 -5.74
CA VAL A 379 11.34 10.28 -5.10
C VAL A 379 12.67 9.96 -5.77
N VAL A 380 12.72 9.86 -7.09
CA VAL A 380 13.97 9.57 -7.82
C VAL A 380 14.99 10.68 -7.63
N ARG A 381 14.57 11.95 -7.62
CA ARG A 381 15.44 13.09 -7.35
C ARG A 381 16.06 13.01 -5.95
N ARG A 382 15.23 12.92 -4.91
CA ARG A 382 15.68 12.85 -3.50
C ARG A 382 16.59 11.64 -3.27
N ARG A 383 16.23 10.49 -3.82
CA ARG A 383 17.06 9.28 -3.79
C ARG A 383 18.44 9.51 -4.40
N SER A 384 18.47 10.11 -5.59
CA SER A 384 19.72 10.37 -6.31
C SER A 384 20.57 11.43 -5.60
N GLU A 385 19.97 12.42 -4.96
CA GLU A 385 20.66 13.39 -4.10
C GLU A 385 21.25 12.72 -2.85
N PHE A 386 20.47 11.89 -2.15
CA PHE A 386 20.92 11.13 -0.99
C PHE A 386 22.08 10.20 -1.32
N ARG A 387 21.94 9.37 -2.36
CA ARG A 387 22.99 8.45 -2.82
C ARG A 387 24.24 9.21 -3.27
N LYS A 388 24.08 10.38 -3.90
CA LYS A 388 25.21 11.22 -4.32
C LYS A 388 25.94 11.81 -3.11
N ALA A 389 25.21 12.37 -2.14
CA ALA A 389 25.80 12.89 -0.90
C ALA A 389 26.58 11.80 -0.16
N LYS A 390 25.96 10.64 0.05
CA LYS A 390 26.62 9.47 0.68
C LYS A 390 27.88 9.02 -0.08
N ALA A 391 27.83 9.01 -1.41
CA ALA A 391 29.01 8.69 -2.22
C ALA A 391 30.10 9.76 -2.13
N GLN A 392 29.74 11.05 -2.04
CA GLN A 392 30.68 12.16 -1.86
C GLN A 392 31.34 12.13 -0.49
N ASP A 393 30.57 11.87 0.57
CA ASP A 393 31.09 11.72 1.93
C ASP A 393 32.07 10.55 2.00
N ARG A 394 31.69 9.40 1.41
CA ARG A 394 32.57 8.24 1.32
C ARG A 394 33.84 8.53 0.52
N LEU A 395 33.72 9.20 -0.62
CA LEU A 395 34.87 9.56 -1.46
C LEU A 395 35.82 10.51 -0.70
N SER A 396 35.28 11.45 0.06
CA SER A 396 36.06 12.36 0.90
C SER A 396 36.93 11.57 1.91
N LEU A 397 36.36 10.56 2.57
CA LEU A 397 37.11 9.69 3.48
C LEU A 397 38.18 8.86 2.76
N VAL A 398 37.83 8.27 1.61
CA VAL A 398 38.77 7.46 0.80
C VAL A 398 39.93 8.31 0.28
N ASP A 399 39.68 9.53 -0.20
CA ASP A 399 40.73 10.45 -0.65
C ASP A 399 41.64 10.88 0.52
N GLY A 400 41.09 11.03 1.73
CA GLY A 400 41.86 11.26 2.96
C GLY A 400 42.79 10.09 3.29
N LEU A 401 42.28 8.85 3.24
CA LEU A 401 43.07 7.64 3.44
C LEU A 401 44.18 7.48 2.39
N LEU A 402 43.87 7.70 1.11
CA LEU A 402 44.85 7.61 0.03
C LEU A 402 45.98 8.62 0.23
N LYS A 403 45.68 9.86 0.64
CA LYS A 403 46.69 10.85 1.03
C LYS A 403 47.54 10.38 2.22
N ALA A 404 46.90 9.83 3.24
CA ALA A 404 47.60 9.33 4.43
C ALA A 404 48.54 8.14 4.11
N ILE A 405 48.14 7.25 3.20
CA ILE A 405 48.94 6.09 2.79
C ILE A 405 50.17 6.51 1.98
N ILE A 406 50.10 7.59 1.19
CA ILE A 406 51.24 8.11 0.42
C ILE A 406 52.38 8.54 1.37
N ASP A 407 52.04 9.22 2.47
CA ASP A 407 53.00 9.76 3.43
C ASP A 407 52.89 9.09 4.82
N ILE A 408 52.72 7.77 4.84
CA ILE A 408 52.38 7.03 6.06
C ILE A 408 53.41 7.18 7.19
N ASP A 409 54.70 7.27 6.85
CA ASP A 409 55.76 7.46 7.86
C ASP A 409 55.61 8.79 8.60
N LYS A 410 55.18 9.84 7.89
CA LYS A 410 54.92 11.16 8.48
C LYS A 410 53.68 11.12 9.37
N ILE A 411 52.62 10.45 8.93
CA ILE A 411 51.40 10.23 9.74
C ILE A 411 51.76 9.51 11.04
N ILE A 412 52.48 8.38 10.97
CA ILE A 412 52.91 7.60 12.14
C ILE A 412 53.77 8.45 13.08
N LYS A 413 54.68 9.27 12.54
CA LYS A 413 55.52 10.18 13.33
C LYS A 413 54.69 11.23 14.08
N ILE A 414 53.69 11.83 13.43
CA ILE A 414 52.79 12.80 14.07
C ILE A 414 51.99 12.14 15.19
N ILE A 415 51.44 10.95 14.94
CA ILE A 415 50.65 10.20 15.92
C ILE A 415 51.51 9.83 17.13
N ARG A 416 52.69 9.24 16.91
CA ARG A 416 53.61 8.85 18.01
C ARG A 416 54.21 10.03 18.77
N GLY A 417 54.28 11.20 18.14
CA GLY A 417 54.80 12.44 18.72
C GLY A 417 53.73 13.35 19.31
N SER A 418 52.51 12.85 19.54
CA SER A 418 51.42 13.59 20.15
C SER A 418 51.05 12.95 21.49
N ASP A 419 50.72 13.79 22.47
CA ASP A 419 50.46 13.35 23.85
C ASP A 419 49.13 12.59 23.97
N ASP A 420 48.16 12.93 23.12
CA ASP A 420 46.86 12.27 23.03
C ASP A 420 46.29 12.28 21.59
N ALA A 421 45.14 11.63 21.42
CA ALA A 421 44.45 11.52 20.15
C ALA A 421 43.93 12.88 19.63
N ALA A 422 43.57 13.81 20.51
CA ALA A 422 43.08 15.13 20.12
C ALA A 422 44.23 15.96 19.50
N ALA A 423 45.39 15.98 20.15
CA ALA A 423 46.59 16.62 19.66
C ALA A 423 47.08 15.99 18.34
N ALA A 424 46.99 14.66 18.20
CA ALA A 424 47.29 13.99 16.94
C ALA A 424 46.32 14.43 15.83
N LYS A 425 45.02 14.47 16.11
CA LYS A 425 43.98 14.90 15.17
C LYS A 425 44.21 16.33 14.68
N ASP A 426 44.43 17.28 15.59
CA ASP A 426 44.66 18.69 15.24
C ASP A 426 45.89 18.88 14.36
N LYS A 427 46.98 18.16 14.65
CA LYS A 427 48.19 18.16 13.80
C LYS A 427 47.93 17.55 12.42
N LEU A 428 47.18 16.45 12.34
CA LEU A 428 46.82 15.81 11.07
C LEU A 428 45.96 16.74 10.20
N ILE A 429 44.95 17.40 10.79
CA ILE A 429 44.11 18.41 10.13
C ILE A 429 44.99 19.51 9.54
N LYS A 430 45.91 20.06 10.35
CA LYS A 430 46.77 21.18 9.93
C LYS A 430 47.78 20.79 8.85
N ASP A 431 48.50 19.69 9.04
CA ASP A 431 49.63 19.31 8.19
C ASP A 431 49.21 18.68 6.86
N PHE A 432 48.07 18.00 6.83
CA PHE A 432 47.56 17.30 5.65
C PHE A 432 46.32 17.95 5.03
N LYS A 433 45.88 19.10 5.58
CA LYS A 433 44.69 19.83 5.14
C LYS A 433 43.45 18.93 5.09
N LEU A 434 43.28 18.14 6.13
CA LEU A 434 42.18 17.20 6.30
C LEU A 434 41.04 17.87 7.06
N ASN A 435 39.82 17.41 6.86
CA ASN A 435 38.71 17.76 7.76
C ASN A 435 38.71 16.87 9.01
N ASP A 436 37.85 17.20 9.98
CA ASP A 436 37.78 16.49 11.27
C ASP A 436 37.43 15.00 11.11
N GLU A 437 36.48 14.69 10.22
CA GLU A 437 36.05 13.32 9.93
C GLU A 437 37.17 12.49 9.30
N GLN A 438 37.88 13.04 8.31
CA GLN A 438 39.02 12.39 7.67
C GLN A 438 40.14 12.11 8.67
N ALA A 439 40.49 13.07 9.52
CA ALA A 439 41.54 12.90 10.51
C ALA A 439 41.16 11.84 11.56
N THR A 440 39.92 11.86 12.05
CA THR A 440 39.39 10.82 12.95
C THR A 440 39.43 9.45 12.28
N TYR A 441 38.96 9.36 11.03
CA TYR A 441 38.93 8.11 10.28
C TYR A 441 40.34 7.54 9.99
N ILE A 442 41.36 8.40 9.83
CA ILE A 442 42.76 7.99 9.72
C ILE A 442 43.29 7.44 11.05
N LEU A 443 42.95 8.08 12.18
CA LEU A 443 43.36 7.60 13.51
C LEU A 443 42.75 6.23 13.84
N ASP A 444 41.50 5.99 13.38
CA ASP A 444 40.80 4.72 13.55
C ASP A 444 41.24 3.63 12.55
N MET A 445 42.13 3.96 11.61
CA MET A 445 42.55 3.04 10.55
C MET A 445 43.36 1.85 11.12
N PRO A 446 42.91 0.60 10.92
CA PRO A 446 43.68 -0.56 11.35
C PRO A 446 44.97 -0.73 10.55
N LEU A 447 46.09 -1.13 11.19
CA LEU A 447 47.39 -1.33 10.53
C LEU A 447 47.34 -2.27 9.30
N ARG A 448 46.42 -3.24 9.26
CA ARG A 448 46.21 -4.12 8.09
C ARG A 448 45.83 -3.35 6.81
N ARG A 449 45.30 -2.14 6.91
CA ARG A 449 44.94 -1.27 5.77
C ARG A 449 46.17 -0.65 5.08
N LEU A 450 47.36 -0.79 5.67
CA LEU A 450 48.62 -0.31 5.08
C LEU A 450 49.20 -1.25 4.03
N THR A 451 48.59 -2.41 3.79
CA THR A 451 49.05 -3.36 2.77
C THR A 451 48.86 -2.80 1.37
N LYS A 452 49.70 -3.24 0.42
CA LYS A 452 49.57 -2.89 -1.00
C LYS A 452 48.19 -3.25 -1.57
N MET A 453 47.60 -4.36 -1.12
CA MET A 453 46.26 -4.78 -1.55
C MET A 453 45.19 -3.81 -1.08
N SER A 454 45.22 -3.40 0.20
CA SER A 454 44.26 -2.41 0.72
C SER A 454 44.38 -1.04 0.03
N LYS A 455 45.58 -0.63 -0.38
CA LYS A 455 45.74 0.59 -1.21
C LYS A 455 45.03 0.44 -2.56
N LEU A 456 45.21 -0.69 -3.25
CA LEU A 456 44.59 -0.94 -4.55
C LEU A 456 43.06 -1.05 -4.45
N GLU A 457 42.54 -1.63 -3.37
CA GLU A 457 41.11 -1.62 -3.04
C GLU A 457 40.57 -0.19 -2.90
N LEU A 458 41.27 0.68 -2.15
CA LEU A 458 40.87 2.08 -1.98
C LEU A 458 40.94 2.90 -3.28
N GLU A 459 41.95 2.66 -4.12
CA GLU A 459 42.06 3.30 -5.44
C GLU A 459 40.89 2.87 -6.36
N THR A 460 40.53 1.59 -6.31
CA THR A 460 39.38 1.03 -7.05
C THR A 460 38.08 1.64 -6.54
N GLU A 461 37.88 1.65 -5.22
CA GLU A 461 36.73 2.27 -4.56
C GLU A 461 36.60 3.77 -4.90
N SER A 462 37.70 4.54 -4.88
CA SER A 462 37.73 5.95 -5.29
C SER A 462 37.26 6.13 -6.74
N LYS A 463 37.73 5.28 -7.65
CA LYS A 463 37.34 5.32 -9.07
C LYS A 463 35.86 5.00 -9.26
N GLU A 464 35.35 3.99 -8.59
CA GLU A 464 33.93 3.60 -8.62
C GLU A 464 33.04 4.72 -8.05
N LEU A 465 33.39 5.28 -6.89
CA LEU A 465 32.66 6.39 -6.28
C LEU A 465 32.63 7.61 -7.20
N LYS A 466 33.76 7.97 -7.84
CA LYS A 466 33.80 9.07 -8.82
C LYS A 466 32.88 8.80 -10.00
N ALA A 467 32.82 7.57 -10.51
CA ALA A 467 31.91 7.19 -11.58
C ALA A 467 30.44 7.30 -11.15
N VAL A 468 30.09 6.82 -9.96
CA VAL A 468 28.74 6.92 -9.38
C VAL A 468 28.34 8.39 -9.19
N ILE A 469 29.20 9.21 -8.62
CA ILE A 469 28.94 10.65 -8.42
C ILE A 469 28.74 11.35 -9.76
N ALA A 470 29.56 11.03 -10.77
CA ALA A 470 29.42 11.62 -12.11
C ALA A 470 28.10 11.22 -12.78
N ALA A 471 27.70 9.94 -12.68
CA ALA A 471 26.43 9.45 -13.19
C ALA A 471 25.24 10.14 -12.50
N LEU A 472 25.23 10.18 -11.16
CA LEU A 472 24.18 10.84 -10.38
C LEU A 472 24.13 12.35 -10.62
N ALA A 473 25.29 13.01 -10.74
CA ALA A 473 25.35 14.42 -11.08
C ALA A 473 24.82 14.71 -12.49
N THR A 474 25.00 13.78 -13.44
CA THR A 474 24.44 13.90 -14.78
C THR A 474 22.93 13.73 -14.76
N LEU A 475 22.43 12.72 -14.03
CA LEU A 475 20.99 12.50 -13.83
C LEU A 475 20.30 13.72 -13.21
N LEU A 476 20.86 14.27 -12.14
CA LEU A 476 20.28 15.41 -11.41
C LEU A 476 20.33 16.75 -12.17
N LYS A 477 21.11 16.84 -13.24
CA LYS A 477 21.20 18.06 -14.08
C LYS A 477 20.03 18.23 -15.04
N SER A 478 19.30 17.16 -15.36
CA SER A 478 18.26 17.18 -16.38
C SER A 478 16.98 16.54 -15.87
N GLU A 479 15.89 17.29 -15.89
CA GLU A 479 14.56 16.74 -15.57
C GLU A 479 14.17 15.64 -16.56
N ASP A 480 14.55 15.75 -17.84
CA ASP A 480 14.30 14.72 -18.84
C ASP A 480 15.05 13.42 -18.53
N ALA A 481 16.27 13.51 -17.96
CA ALA A 481 17.01 12.33 -17.50
C ALA A 481 16.30 11.65 -16.33
N ILE A 482 15.74 12.42 -15.38
CA ILE A 482 14.94 11.88 -14.27
C ILE A 482 13.66 11.23 -14.80
N ARG A 483 12.95 11.88 -15.73
CA ARG A 483 11.75 11.33 -16.37
C ARG A 483 12.04 10.02 -17.09
N LYS A 484 13.16 9.95 -17.80
CA LYS A 484 13.63 8.71 -18.43
C LYS A 484 13.93 7.63 -17.40
N GLN A 485 14.63 7.96 -16.32
CA GLN A 485 14.90 7.02 -15.23
C GLN A 485 13.61 6.48 -14.60
N VAL A 486 12.60 7.33 -14.37
CA VAL A 486 11.28 6.90 -13.90
C VAL A 486 10.62 5.95 -14.91
N SER A 487 10.69 6.26 -16.21
CA SER A 487 10.15 5.41 -17.28
C SER A 487 10.84 4.03 -17.37
N ASP A 488 12.16 4.00 -17.14
CA ASP A 488 12.96 2.78 -17.11
C ASP A 488 12.59 1.91 -15.88
N GLU A 489 12.48 2.51 -14.70
CA GLU A 489 12.05 1.82 -13.47
C GLU A 489 10.62 1.28 -13.57
N LEU A 490 9.70 2.04 -14.17
CA LEU A 490 8.34 1.55 -14.45
C LEU A 490 8.37 0.35 -15.41
N THR A 491 9.29 0.34 -16.38
CA THR A 491 9.46 -0.81 -17.27
C THR A 491 9.92 -2.04 -16.51
N GLU A 492 10.83 -1.89 -15.55
CA GLU A 492 11.28 -2.98 -14.67
C GLU A 492 10.13 -3.49 -13.81
N ALA A 493 9.36 -2.60 -13.17
CA ALA A 493 8.19 -2.97 -12.38
C ALA A 493 7.16 -3.75 -13.23
N SER A 494 6.90 -3.32 -14.46
CA SER A 494 6.02 -4.03 -15.39
C SER A 494 6.55 -5.43 -15.73
N LYS A 495 7.86 -5.58 -15.96
CA LYS A 495 8.46 -6.89 -16.26
C LYS A 495 8.35 -7.85 -15.08
N SER A 496 8.47 -7.34 -13.86
CA SER A 496 8.42 -8.16 -12.65
C SER A 496 7.00 -8.57 -12.25
N PHE A 497 6.00 -7.71 -12.47
CA PHE A 497 4.69 -7.88 -11.83
C PHE A 497 3.47 -7.80 -12.76
N ALA A 498 3.62 -7.42 -14.04
CA ALA A 498 2.45 -7.29 -14.91
C ALA A 498 1.86 -8.67 -15.23
N THR A 499 0.53 -8.74 -15.19
CA THR A 499 -0.24 -9.92 -15.57
C THR A 499 -1.09 -9.63 -16.79
N PRO A 500 -1.52 -10.66 -17.56
CA PRO A 500 -2.55 -10.50 -18.57
C PRO A 500 -3.82 -9.91 -17.98
N ARG A 501 -4.57 -9.18 -18.82
CA ARG A 501 -5.89 -8.66 -18.48
C ARG A 501 -6.86 -9.81 -18.18
N ARG A 502 -7.69 -9.66 -17.14
CA ARG A 502 -8.70 -10.65 -16.73
C ARG A 502 -10.09 -10.25 -17.21
N THR A 503 -10.49 -9.00 -16.98
CA THR A 503 -11.82 -8.53 -17.33
C THR A 503 -11.95 -8.29 -18.83
N ARG A 504 -12.90 -8.97 -19.47
CA ARG A 504 -13.23 -8.73 -20.88
C ARG A 504 -13.88 -7.37 -21.06
N ILE A 505 -13.61 -6.77 -22.22
CA ILE A 505 -14.26 -5.53 -22.63
C ILE A 505 -15.32 -5.93 -23.64
N GLY A 506 -16.60 -5.76 -23.27
CA GLY A 506 -17.72 -6.00 -24.16
C GLY A 506 -17.60 -5.13 -25.42
N LYS A 507 -18.04 -5.67 -26.55
CA LYS A 507 -18.10 -4.91 -27.80
C LYS A 507 -19.13 -3.79 -27.65
N GLU A 508 -18.81 -2.62 -28.20
CA GLU A 508 -19.74 -1.49 -28.34
C GLU A 508 -21.01 -1.87 -29.13
#